data_AF-A0A9E1KM84-F1
#
_entry.id   AF-A0A9E1KM84-F1
#
_cell.length_a   1.000
_cell.length_b   1.000
_cell.length_c   1.000
_cell.angle_alpha   90.00
_cell.angle_beta   90.00
_cell.angle_gamma   90.00
#
_symmetry.space_group_name_H-M   'P 1'
#
loop_
_entity.id
_entity.type
_entity.pdbx_description
1 polymer ?
#
loop_
_entity_poly.entity_id
_entity_poly.type
_entity_poly.pdbx_seq_one_letter_code
_entity_poly.pdbx_strand_id
1 'polypeptide(L)'
;MRERFNPVIEAYGADLNLSGHSHSYERSVLVDGHYGTSDTYDTNIHALNAGDGDPLGSGSYHKPNLGPDPNQGTIYSVVGSSSKNTGGLGQHPIMAYWENIEGSLVIDVNGQQLDGYFIDRDGGQNDHFRIHRGSPAYRGLNIILIKAAIDAMNE
;
A
#
# COMPACT_ATOMS: atom_id res chain seq x y z
N MET A 1 18.81 -2.37 -6.28
CA MET A 1 18.71 -2.41 -4.79
C MET A 1 17.53 -3.29 -4.40
N ARG A 2 16.40 -3.08 -5.10
CA ARG A 2 15.17 -3.86 -4.99
C ARG A 2 15.36 -5.37 -4.97
N GLU A 3 16.18 -5.92 -5.87
CA GLU A 3 16.47 -7.34 -6.04
C GLU A 3 17.06 -8.02 -4.80
N ARG A 4 17.65 -7.24 -3.88
CA ARG A 4 18.32 -7.75 -2.68
C ARG A 4 17.59 -7.39 -1.39
N PHE A 5 17.08 -6.16 -1.30
CA PHE A 5 16.50 -5.65 -0.05
C PHE A 5 15.00 -5.84 0.04
N ASN A 6 14.25 -5.70 -1.06
CA ASN A 6 12.80 -5.88 -1.02
C ASN A 6 12.39 -7.29 -0.58
N PRO A 7 13.05 -8.40 -1.02
CA PRO A 7 12.75 -9.72 -0.49
C PRO A 7 12.90 -9.81 1.02
N VAL A 8 13.87 -9.10 1.61
CA VAL A 8 14.06 -9.07 3.07
C VAL A 8 12.98 -8.22 3.73
N ILE A 9 12.70 -7.04 3.20
CA ILE A 9 11.66 -6.13 3.72
C ILE A 9 10.29 -6.85 3.77
N GLU A 10 9.93 -7.51 2.68
CA GLU A 10 8.65 -8.23 2.54
C GLU A 10 8.63 -9.52 3.38
N ALA A 11 9.74 -10.27 3.43
CA ALA A 11 9.84 -11.45 4.29
C ALA A 11 9.76 -11.14 5.79
N TYR A 12 10.11 -9.92 6.21
CA TYR A 12 9.93 -9.46 7.59
C TYR A 12 8.58 -8.76 7.83
N GLY A 13 7.70 -8.72 6.83
CA GLY A 13 6.31 -8.28 6.98
C GLY A 13 6.15 -6.77 7.18
N ALA A 14 7.02 -5.97 6.57
CA ALA A 14 6.95 -4.52 6.62
C ALA A 14 5.62 -3.97 6.06
N ASP A 15 5.16 -2.84 6.60
CA ASP A 15 3.99 -2.12 6.08
C ASP A 15 4.35 -1.09 5.03
N LEU A 16 5.38 -0.32 5.33
CA LEU A 16 5.72 0.89 4.63
C LEU A 16 7.25 1.01 4.61
N ASN A 17 7.80 1.17 3.42
CA ASN A 17 9.21 1.45 3.20
C ASN A 17 9.37 2.85 2.62
N LEU A 18 10.07 3.73 3.34
CA LEU A 18 10.29 5.11 2.96
C LEU A 18 11.69 5.31 2.39
N SER A 19 11.78 6.06 1.31
CA SER A 19 13.04 6.45 0.67
C SER A 19 13.00 7.94 0.29
N GLY A 20 14.15 8.49 -0.08
CA GLY A 20 14.27 9.87 -0.56
C GLY A 20 15.10 9.93 -1.83
N HIS A 21 16.04 10.88 -1.89
CA HIS A 21 16.95 11.12 -3.02
C HIS A 21 16.27 11.74 -4.25
N SER A 22 15.24 11.10 -4.80
CA SER A 22 14.40 11.73 -5.80
C SER A 22 13.61 12.86 -5.15
N HIS A 23 13.67 14.07 -5.71
CA HIS A 23 12.97 15.24 -5.21
C HIS A 23 11.48 15.19 -5.59
N SER A 24 10.78 14.12 -5.24
CA SER A 24 9.38 13.86 -5.55
C SER A 24 8.67 13.21 -4.36
N TYR A 25 7.35 13.19 -4.41
CA TYR A 25 6.53 12.28 -3.62
C TYR A 25 5.93 11.22 -4.54
N GLU A 26 6.17 9.96 -4.26
CA GLU A 26 5.63 8.83 -5.02
C GLU A 26 5.25 7.73 -4.05
N ARG A 27 4.15 7.02 -4.33
CA ARG A 27 3.65 5.94 -3.48
C ARG A 27 3.13 4.81 -4.33
N SER A 28 3.62 3.60 -4.07
CA SER A 28 3.11 2.39 -4.71
C SER A 28 1.72 2.02 -4.21
N VAL A 29 1.04 1.17 -5.00
CA VAL A 29 -0.05 0.32 -4.48
C VAL A 29 0.50 -0.67 -3.44
N LEU A 30 -0.37 -1.47 -2.80
CA LEU A 30 0.07 -2.56 -1.93
C LEU A 30 0.64 -3.70 -2.79
N VAL A 31 1.97 -3.83 -2.80
CA VAL A 31 2.70 -4.77 -3.67
C VAL A 31 3.40 -5.86 -2.87
N ASP A 32 3.53 -7.03 -3.47
CA ASP A 32 4.41 -8.11 -3.01
C ASP A 32 5.15 -8.75 -4.19
N GLY A 33 6.39 -9.18 -3.99
CA GLY A 33 7.10 -10.05 -4.93
C GLY A 33 7.63 -9.39 -6.21
N HIS A 34 7.49 -8.07 -6.41
CA HIS A 34 8.05 -7.39 -7.59
C HIS A 34 9.46 -6.84 -7.31
N TYR A 35 10.48 -7.51 -7.85
CA TYR A 35 11.88 -7.15 -7.57
C TYR A 35 12.69 -6.69 -8.79
N GLY A 36 12.21 -6.97 -10.01
CA GLY A 36 12.93 -6.67 -11.27
C GLY A 36 12.91 -5.19 -11.68
N THR A 37 12.88 -4.93 -12.98
CA THR A 37 12.73 -3.57 -13.53
C THR A 37 11.26 -3.18 -13.68
N SER A 38 10.98 -1.92 -13.97
CA SER A 38 9.60 -1.39 -14.04
C SER A 38 8.75 -2.06 -15.12
N ASP A 39 9.38 -2.46 -16.23
CA ASP A 39 8.76 -3.14 -17.37
C ASP A 39 8.37 -4.59 -17.09
N THR A 40 8.85 -5.19 -15.99
CA THR A 40 8.43 -6.53 -15.57
C THR A 40 7.26 -6.51 -14.58
N TYR A 41 6.72 -5.33 -14.26
CA TYR A 41 5.57 -5.21 -13.39
C TYR A 41 4.32 -5.74 -14.09
N ASP A 42 3.67 -6.70 -13.43
CA ASP A 42 2.33 -7.17 -13.75
C ASP A 42 1.41 -6.93 -12.56
N THR A 43 0.35 -6.15 -12.74
CA THR A 43 -0.57 -5.80 -11.65
C THR A 43 -1.33 -7.02 -11.12
N ASN A 44 -1.57 -8.05 -11.93
CA ASN A 44 -2.32 -9.24 -11.51
C ASN A 44 -1.47 -10.21 -10.71
N ILE A 45 -0.14 -10.09 -10.81
CA ILE A 45 0.82 -10.96 -10.12
C ILE A 45 1.33 -10.27 -8.85
N HIS A 46 1.62 -8.98 -8.94
CA HIS A 46 2.36 -8.29 -7.89
C HIS A 46 1.51 -7.38 -7.01
N ALA A 47 0.36 -6.88 -7.48
CA ALA A 47 -0.50 -6.06 -6.65
C ALA A 47 -1.39 -6.96 -5.79
N LEU A 48 -1.15 -7.00 -4.47
CA LEU A 48 -2.09 -7.61 -3.55
C LEU A 48 -3.37 -6.78 -3.42
N ASN A 49 -3.24 -5.46 -3.60
CA ASN A 49 -4.35 -4.55 -3.81
C ASN A 49 -3.88 -3.40 -4.71
N ALA A 50 -4.51 -3.27 -5.89
CA ALA A 50 -4.19 -2.26 -6.89
C ALA A 50 -4.91 -0.91 -6.70
N GLY A 51 -5.74 -0.78 -5.66
CA GLY A 51 -6.41 0.47 -5.30
C GLY A 51 -5.45 1.54 -4.78
N ASP A 52 -5.94 2.78 -4.68
CA ASP A 52 -5.24 3.94 -4.11
C ASP A 52 -5.02 3.86 -2.60
N GLY A 53 -5.76 3.01 -1.87
CA GLY A 53 -5.67 2.89 -0.41
C GLY A 53 -6.39 4.00 0.36
N ASP A 54 -7.03 4.94 -0.32
CA ASP A 54 -7.78 6.03 0.28
C ASP A 54 -9.13 5.49 0.79
N PRO A 55 -9.48 5.63 2.09
CA PRO A 55 -10.81 5.28 2.60
C PRO A 55 -11.99 5.93 1.86
N LEU A 56 -11.77 7.10 1.23
CA LEU A 56 -12.76 7.83 0.43
C LEU A 56 -12.64 7.55 -1.07
N GLY A 57 -11.57 6.88 -1.51
CA GLY A 57 -11.32 6.45 -2.88
C GLY A 57 -11.66 4.98 -3.08
N SER A 58 -10.65 4.17 -3.45
CA SER A 58 -10.82 2.72 -3.67
C SER A 58 -10.98 1.89 -2.39
N GLY A 59 -10.84 2.52 -1.23
CA GLY A 59 -10.91 1.88 0.09
C GLY A 59 -9.52 1.57 0.66
N SER A 60 -9.47 1.37 1.97
CA SER A 60 -8.23 1.11 2.71
C SER A 60 -7.58 -0.23 2.34
N TYR A 61 -6.27 -0.30 2.49
CA TYR A 61 -5.54 -1.56 2.45
C TYR A 61 -5.79 -2.38 3.73
N HIS A 62 -5.87 -3.70 3.59
CA HIS A 62 -6.13 -4.62 4.68
C HIS A 62 -5.10 -5.74 4.69
N LYS A 63 -4.49 -5.98 5.85
CA LYS A 63 -3.59 -7.12 6.09
C LYS A 63 -4.23 -8.04 7.13
N PRO A 64 -4.41 -9.33 6.83
CA PRO A 64 -5.27 -10.22 7.61
C PRO A 64 -4.77 -10.48 9.04
N ASN A 65 -3.46 -10.45 9.25
CA ASN A 65 -2.82 -10.87 10.49
C ASN A 65 -2.34 -9.70 11.35
N LEU A 66 -2.29 -9.94 12.65
CA LEU A 66 -1.69 -9.04 13.63
C LEU A 66 -0.18 -9.25 13.68
N GLY A 67 0.58 -8.16 13.78
CA GLY A 67 2.04 -8.19 13.85
C GLY A 67 2.73 -8.35 12.48
N PRO A 68 4.06 -8.46 12.46
CA PRO A 68 4.80 -8.71 11.23
C PRO A 68 4.43 -10.08 10.67
N ASP A 69 3.88 -10.09 9.46
CA ASP A 69 3.48 -11.29 8.74
C ASP A 69 4.11 -11.24 7.36
N PRO A 70 4.98 -12.20 7.01
CA PRO A 70 5.71 -12.19 5.74
C PRO A 70 4.77 -12.07 4.55
N ASN A 71 5.20 -11.28 3.56
CA ASN A 71 4.58 -11.20 2.25
C ASN A 71 3.08 -10.83 2.26
N GLN A 72 2.64 -10.03 3.24
CA GLN A 72 1.30 -9.40 3.24
C GLN A 72 1.30 -8.07 2.48
N GLY A 73 2.28 -7.88 1.60
CA GLY A 73 2.51 -6.69 0.82
C GLY A 73 3.15 -5.54 1.60
N THR A 74 3.88 -4.68 0.89
CA THR A 74 4.53 -3.47 1.42
C THR A 74 4.18 -2.30 0.53
N ILE A 75 3.91 -1.13 1.11
CA ILE A 75 3.85 0.12 0.36
C ILE A 75 5.26 0.70 0.29
N TYR A 76 5.73 1.04 -0.90
CA TYR A 76 7.00 1.71 -1.12
C TYR A 76 6.72 3.17 -1.47
N SER A 77 7.28 4.09 -0.68
CA SER A 77 7.13 5.52 -0.91
C SER A 77 8.47 6.22 -1.07
N VAL A 78 8.54 7.11 -2.06
CA VAL A 78 9.56 8.14 -2.19
C VAL A 78 9.00 9.40 -1.53
N VAL A 79 9.70 9.92 -0.53
CA VAL A 79 9.33 11.12 0.24
C VAL A 79 10.53 12.06 0.26
N GLY A 80 11.00 12.45 -0.93
CA GLY A 80 12.21 13.26 -1.08
C GLY A 80 11.96 14.73 -1.38
N SER A 81 10.70 15.17 -1.36
CA SER A 81 10.32 16.54 -1.75
C SER A 81 10.19 17.55 -0.61
N SER A 82 10.74 17.30 0.58
CA SER A 82 10.55 18.19 1.74
C SER A 82 11.19 19.58 1.64
N SER A 83 12.06 19.84 0.66
CA SER A 83 12.67 21.16 0.44
C SER A 83 13.00 21.47 -1.02
N LYS A 84 12.70 20.55 -1.93
CA LYS A 84 13.06 20.63 -3.33
C LYS A 84 12.15 19.71 -4.14
N ASN A 85 11.71 20.15 -5.30
CA ASN A 85 10.83 19.42 -6.23
C ASN A 85 11.39 19.47 -7.66
N THR A 86 12.70 19.32 -7.82
CA THR A 86 13.35 19.40 -9.13
C THR A 86 13.74 18.03 -9.63
N GLY A 87 13.36 17.68 -10.85
CA GLY A 87 13.67 16.40 -11.47
C GLY A 87 12.60 16.03 -12.48
N GLY A 88 12.81 14.93 -13.20
CA GLY A 88 11.75 14.33 -14.01
C GLY A 88 10.87 13.44 -13.13
N LEU A 89 9.56 13.57 -13.28
CA LEU A 89 8.59 12.65 -12.68
C LEU A 89 8.26 11.57 -13.73
N GLY A 90 8.85 10.40 -13.60
CA GLY A 90 8.56 9.26 -14.46
C GLY A 90 7.44 8.42 -13.83
N GLN A 91 6.32 8.25 -14.53
CA GLN A 91 5.24 7.41 -14.01
C GLN A 91 5.64 5.94 -14.06
N HIS A 92 5.94 5.35 -12.90
CA HIS A 92 6.16 3.91 -12.78
C HIS A 92 4.80 3.20 -12.68
N PRO A 93 4.57 2.07 -13.39
CA PRO A 93 3.29 1.34 -13.39
C PRO A 93 2.75 0.86 -12.03
N ILE A 94 3.56 0.97 -10.97
CA ILE A 94 3.25 0.49 -9.63
C ILE A 94 2.64 1.59 -8.76
N MET A 95 2.71 2.85 -9.21
CA MET A 95 2.36 3.99 -8.36
C MET A 95 0.85 4.16 -8.27
N ALA A 96 0.36 4.21 -7.03
CA ALA A 96 -0.97 4.70 -6.69
C ALA A 96 -1.02 6.23 -6.77
N TYR A 97 0.10 6.90 -6.43
CA TYR A 97 0.19 8.35 -6.41
C TYR A 97 1.60 8.83 -6.75
N TRP A 98 1.74 9.95 -7.47
CA TRP A 98 3.02 10.59 -7.77
C TRP A 98 2.85 12.09 -8.05
N GLU A 99 3.60 12.92 -7.34
CA GLU A 99 3.64 14.37 -7.56
C GLU A 99 5.04 14.94 -7.37
N ASN A 100 5.29 16.06 -8.06
CA ASN A 100 6.53 16.82 -7.95
C ASN A 100 6.27 18.18 -7.30
N ILE A 101 5.78 18.14 -6.06
CA ILE A 101 5.51 19.32 -5.23
C ILE A 101 6.24 19.20 -3.88
N GLU A 102 6.56 20.33 -3.26
CA GLU A 102 7.13 20.32 -1.92
C GLU A 102 6.08 19.96 -0.86
N GLY A 103 6.45 19.03 0.02
CA GLY A 103 5.57 18.58 1.08
C GLY A 103 6.22 17.58 2.01
N SER A 104 5.43 17.03 2.92
CA SER A 104 5.86 16.04 3.91
C SER A 104 4.82 14.95 4.07
N LEU A 105 5.29 13.71 4.24
CA LEU A 105 4.44 12.61 4.65
C LEU A 105 4.28 12.64 6.18
N VAL A 106 3.05 12.74 6.64
CA VAL A 106 2.64 12.54 8.03
C VAL A 106 2.14 11.12 8.17
N ILE A 107 2.62 10.42 9.19
CA ILE A 107 2.17 9.06 9.53
C ILE A 107 1.49 9.12 10.88
N ASP A 108 0.22 8.76 10.92
CA ASP A 108 -0.58 8.63 12.14
C ASP A 108 -0.88 7.15 12.38
N VAL A 109 -0.63 6.67 13.60
CA VAL A 109 -0.82 5.26 13.97
C VAL A 109 -1.71 5.17 15.19
N ASN A 110 -2.88 4.55 15.02
CA ASN A 110 -3.84 4.31 16.08
C ASN A 110 -4.19 2.82 16.17
N GLY A 111 -3.54 2.12 17.11
CA GLY A 111 -3.73 0.68 17.31
C GLY A 111 -3.29 -0.13 16.10
N GLN A 112 -4.25 -0.69 15.37
CA GLN A 112 -4.03 -1.54 14.18
C GLN A 112 -4.21 -0.77 12.87
N GLN A 113 -4.39 0.55 12.95
CA GLN A 113 -4.59 1.43 11.81
C GLN A 113 -3.35 2.32 11.65
N LEU A 114 -2.86 2.43 10.42
CA LEU A 114 -1.90 3.44 9.98
C LEU A 114 -2.58 4.29 8.91
N ASP A 115 -2.51 5.61 9.07
CA ASP A 115 -2.85 6.58 8.05
C ASP A 115 -1.58 7.30 7.60
N GLY A 116 -1.40 7.43 6.28
CA GLY A 116 -0.39 8.27 5.67
C GLY A 116 -1.04 9.45 4.95
N TYR A 117 -0.60 10.67 5.26
CA TYR A 117 -1.07 11.90 4.65
C TYR A 117 0.10 12.65 4.03
N PHE A 118 0.08 12.88 2.73
CA PHE A 118 1.03 13.81 2.12
C PHE A 118 0.45 15.22 2.17
N ILE A 119 1.14 16.10 2.89
CA ILE A 119 0.73 17.48 3.10
C ILE A 119 1.69 18.42 2.37
N ASP A 120 1.16 19.29 1.53
CA ASP A 120 1.95 20.29 0.81
C ASP A 120 2.37 21.47 1.71
N ARG A 121 3.21 22.36 1.17
CA ARG A 121 3.71 23.55 1.88
C ARG A 121 2.61 24.53 2.33
N ASP A 122 1.45 24.50 1.68
CA ASP A 122 0.31 25.39 1.91
C ASP A 122 -0.69 24.74 2.89
N GLY A 123 -0.42 23.52 3.34
CA GLY A 123 -1.25 22.75 4.28
C GLY A 123 -2.33 21.90 3.59
N GLY A 124 -2.31 21.81 2.26
CA GLY A 124 -3.19 20.96 1.47
C GLY A 124 -2.86 19.49 1.65
N GLN A 125 -3.88 18.64 1.79
CA GLN A 125 -3.72 17.18 1.77
C GLN A 125 -3.86 16.70 0.33
N ASN A 126 -2.76 16.22 -0.24
CA ASN A 126 -2.66 15.82 -1.64
C ASN A 126 -2.87 14.32 -1.83
N ASP A 127 -2.43 13.52 -0.86
CA ASP A 127 -2.56 12.06 -0.86
C ASP A 127 -2.97 11.57 0.54
N HIS A 128 -3.79 10.53 0.57
CA HIS A 128 -4.19 9.81 1.78
C HIS A 128 -4.28 8.32 1.49
N PHE A 129 -3.64 7.52 2.33
CA PHE A 129 -3.84 6.08 2.34
C PHE A 129 -3.96 5.55 3.76
N ARG A 130 -4.67 4.43 3.89
CA ARG A 130 -4.84 3.72 5.16
C ARG A 130 -4.51 2.26 5.04
N ILE A 131 -3.82 1.74 6.06
CA ILE A 131 -3.60 0.31 6.28
C ILE A 131 -4.31 -0.11 7.56
N HIS A 132 -5.14 -1.14 7.48
CA HIS A 132 -5.64 -1.88 8.63
C HIS A 132 -4.93 -3.22 8.75
N ARG A 133 -4.46 -3.54 9.96
CA ARG A 133 -3.99 -4.87 10.32
C ARG A 133 -5.02 -5.64 11.11
N GLY A 134 -4.93 -6.96 11.01
CA GLY A 134 -5.87 -7.87 11.62
C GLY A 134 -7.18 -7.91 10.81
N SER A 135 -7.85 -9.06 10.88
CA SER A 135 -9.26 -9.11 10.52
C SER A 135 -9.98 -8.02 11.32
N PRO A 136 -10.85 -7.19 10.71
CA PRO A 136 -11.75 -6.37 11.51
C PRO A 136 -12.46 -7.36 12.41
N ALA A 137 -12.12 -7.34 13.71
CA ALA A 137 -12.82 -8.16 14.68
C ALA A 137 -14.28 -7.90 14.39
N TYR A 138 -15.03 -8.91 13.93
CA TYR A 138 -16.40 -8.78 13.51
C TYR A 138 -17.17 -8.22 14.70
N ARG A 139 -17.21 -6.89 14.82
CA ARG A 139 -17.92 -6.19 15.88
C ARG A 139 -19.38 -6.24 15.46
N GLY A 140 -20.00 -7.39 15.71
CA GLY A 140 -21.45 -7.56 15.70
C GLY A 140 -22.10 -8.09 14.41
N LEU A 141 -21.37 -8.68 13.46
CA LEU A 141 -22.03 -9.37 12.34
C LEU A 141 -22.39 -10.81 12.73
N ASN A 142 -23.67 -11.02 13.07
CA ASN A 142 -24.30 -12.34 13.03
C ASN A 142 -24.33 -12.82 11.58
N ILE A 143 -23.24 -13.42 11.09
CA ILE A 143 -23.25 -14.10 9.80
C ILE A 143 -24.02 -15.41 9.99
N ILE A 144 -25.25 -15.45 9.47
CA ILE A 144 -25.95 -16.70 9.18
C ILE A 144 -25.33 -17.25 7.90
N LEU A 145 -24.48 -18.27 8.02
CA LEU A 145 -24.04 -19.09 6.89
C LEU A 145 -25.22 -19.97 6.44
N ILE A 146 -25.92 -19.57 5.38
CA ILE A 146 -26.82 -20.46 4.63
C ILE A 146 -26.00 -21.10 3.52
N LYS A 147 -25.58 -22.35 3.70
CA LYS A 147 -25.13 -23.21 2.59
C LYS A 147 -26.36 -23.96 2.05
N ALA A 148 -26.78 -23.61 0.83
CA ALA A 148 -27.69 -24.45 0.05
C ALA A 148 -26.85 -25.50 -0.72
N ALA A 149 -27.30 -26.75 -0.69
CA ALA A 149 -26.69 -27.88 -1.38
C ALA A 149 -27.13 -27.94 -2.86
N ILE A 150 -26.24 -28.43 -3.73
CA ILE A 150 -26.63 -29.05 -5.00
C ILE A 150 -26.27 -30.53 -4.86
N ASP A 151 -27.30 -31.36 -4.78
CA ASP A 151 -27.20 -32.81 -4.99
C ASP A 151 -26.79 -33.05 -6.44
N ALA A 152 -25.60 -33.60 -6.65
CA ALA A 152 -25.29 -34.32 -7.88
C ALA A 152 -25.57 -35.80 -7.62
N MET A 153 -26.65 -36.28 -8.21
CA MET A 153 -27.08 -37.68 -8.20
C MET A 153 -25.97 -38.59 -8.77
N ASN A 154 -25.76 -39.73 -8.12
CA ASN A 154 -25.08 -40.87 -8.73
C ASN A 154 -25.88 -41.34 -9.95
N GLU A 155 -25.24 -41.41 -11.12
CA GLU A 155 -25.13 -42.59 -12.00
C GLU A 155 -23.79 -42.53 -12.77
#